data_AF-A0A699QG13-F1
#
_entry.id   AF-A0A699QG13-F1
#
_cell.length_a   1.000
_cell.length_b   1.000
_cell.length_c   1.000
_cell.angle_alpha   90.00
_cell.angle_beta   90.00
_cell.angle_gamma   90.00
#
_symmetry.space_group_name_H-M   'P 1'
#
loop_
_entity.id
_entity.type
_entity.pdbx_description
1 polymer ?
#
loop_
_entity_poly.entity_id
_entity_poly.type
_entity_poly.pdbx_seq_one_letter_code
_entity_poly.pdbx_strand_id
1 'polypeptide(L)' 'RIGPVAYRLDLPEELDGVHDTFYVSKLKKCLDNPTLQVPLDEIQVDDELNFVEEPLEILE' A
#
# COMPACT_ATOMS: atom_id res chain seq x y z
N ARG A 1 -19.67 -3.67 -8.06
CA ARG A 1 -20.16 -2.28 -8.27
C ARG A 1 -19.47 -1.41 -7.23
N ILE A 2 -18.72 -0.39 -7.66
CA ILE A 2 -18.08 0.56 -6.76
C ILE A 2 -19.18 1.33 -6.01
N GLY A 3 -19.16 1.30 -4.68
CA GLY A 3 -20.11 2.04 -3.85
C GLY A 3 -19.85 3.55 -3.94
N PRO A 4 -20.82 4.41 -3.55
CA PRO A 4 -20.67 5.88 -3.64
C PRO A 4 -19.50 6.46 -2.84
N VAL A 5 -18.90 5.68 -1.95
CA VAL A 5 -17.80 6.07 -1.06
C VAL A 5 -16.50 5.30 -1.35
N ALA A 6 -16.44 4.58 -2.47
CA ALA A 6 -15.27 3.88 -2.95
C ALA A 6 -14.83 4.47 -4.30
N TYR A 7 -13.52 4.46 -4.55
CA TYR A 7 -12.91 4.88 -5.80
C TYR A 7 -11.98 3.78 -6.28
N ARG A 8 -11.90 3.61 -7.60
CA ARG A 8 -10.91 2.77 -8.23
C ARG A 8 -9.75 3.66 -8.70
N LEU A 9 -8.54 3.30 -8.32
CA LEU A 9 -7.32 4.00 -8.70
C LEU A 9 -6.68 3.29 -9.89
N ASP A 10 -6.10 4.05 -10.81
CA ASP A 10 -5.24 3.49 -11.84
C ASP A 10 -3.85 3.29 -11.22
N LEU A 11 -3.59 2.05 -10.80
CA LEU A 11 -2.33 1.67 -10.18
C LEU A 11 -1.26 1.35 -11.23
N PRO A 12 0.03 1.56 -10.91
CA PRO A 12 1.14 1.13 -11.74
C PRO A 12 1.23 -0.41 -11.83
N GLU A 13 1.86 -0.95 -12.88
CA GLU A 13 1.92 -2.40 -13.18
C GLU A 13 2.68 -3.17 -12.09
N GLU A 14 3.63 -2.50 -11.44
CA GLU A 14 4.37 -2.97 -10.26
C GLU A 14 3.46 -3.30 -9.06
N LEU A 15 2.21 -2.81 -9.07
CA LEU A 15 1.20 -3.04 -8.03
C LEU A 15 0.00 -3.87 -8.53
N ASP A 16 0.13 -4.66 -9.60
CA ASP A 16 -0.97 -5.47 -10.17
C ASP A 16 -1.62 -6.44 -9.16
N GLY A 17 -0.88 -6.87 -8.13
CA GLY A 17 -1.40 -7.69 -7.02
C GLY A 17 -2.23 -6.92 -5.97
N VAL A 18 -2.28 -5.59 -6.04
CA VAL A 18 -2.96 -4.74 -5.04
C VAL A 18 -4.39 -4.46 -5.46
N HIS A 19 -5.32 -4.48 -4.50
CA HIS A 19 -6.68 -4.05 -4.74
C HIS A 19 -6.74 -2.58 -5.19
N ASP A 20 -7.21 -2.34 -6.41
CA ASP A 20 -7.35 -1.01 -7.01
C ASP A 20 -8.49 -0.16 -6.42
N THR A 21 -9.38 -0.75 -5.63
CA THR A 21 -10.60 -0.11 -5.14
C THR A 21 -10.51 0.21 -3.65
N PHE A 22 -10.52 1.50 -3.31
CA PHE A 22 -10.35 2.01 -1.95
C PHE A 22 -11.52 2.86 -1.47
N TYR A 23 -11.80 2.82 -0.16
CA TYR A 23 -12.72 3.76 0.47
C TYR A 23 -12.09 5.15 0.66
N VAL A 24 -12.88 6.21 0.47
CA VAL A 24 -12.41 7.62 0.63
C VAL A 24 -11.77 7.87 2.00
N SER A 25 -12.32 7.28 3.06
CA SER A 25 -11.81 7.44 4.42
C SER A 25 -10.41 6.83 4.60
N LYS A 26 -10.06 5.77 3.85
CA LYS A 26 -8.73 5.17 3.88
C LYS A 26 -7.72 6.05 3.15
N LEU A 27 -8.08 6.55 1.96
CA LEU A 27 -7.22 7.45 1.19
C LEU A 27 -6.88 8.73 1.96
N LYS A 28 -7.87 9.35 2.61
CA LYS A 28 -7.64 10.53 3.45
C LYS A 28 -6.67 10.25 4.60
N LYS A 29 -6.87 9.15 5.33
CA LYS A 29 -6.00 8.75 6.44
C LYS A 29 -4.54 8.53 6.02
N CYS A 30 -4.30 8.01 4.81
CA CYS A 30 -2.94 7.84 4.29
C CYS A 30 -2.24 9.19 4.03
N LEU A 31 -2.97 10.20 3.56
CA LEU A 31 -2.42 11.54 3.30
C LEU A 31 -2.14 12.32 4.59
N ASP A 32 -2.90 12.06 5.66
CA ASP A 32 -2.77 12.77 6.93
C ASP A 32 -1.50 12.42 7.70
N ASN A 33 -0.85 11.28 7.39
CA ASN A 33 0.35 10.84 8.09
C ASN A 33 1.53 10.59 7.13
N PRO A 34 2.38 11.61 6.89
CA PRO A 34 3.48 11.51 5.93
C PRO A 34 4.57 10.53 6.37
N THR A 35 4.67 10.17 7.66
CA THR A 35 5.66 9.19 8.13
C THR A 35 5.30 7.75 7.73
N LEU A 36 4.09 7.52 7.21
CA LEU A 36 3.68 6.22 6.68
C LEU A 36 3.93 6.09 5.17
N GLN A 37 4.45 7.14 4.52
CA GLN A 37 4.78 7.09 3.10
C GLN A 37 6.12 6.37 2.92
N VAL A 38 6.10 5.35 2.08
CA VAL A 38 7.28 4.57 1.70
C VAL A 38 7.41 4.66 0.18
N PRO A 39 8.61 4.87 -0.38
CA PRO A 39 8.84 4.82 -1.82
C PRO A 39 8.45 3.46 -2.41
N LEU A 40 7.94 3.45 -3.63
CA LEU A 40 7.55 2.21 -4.31
C LEU A 40 8.75 1.26 -4.48
N ASP A 41 9.93 1.80 -4.75
CA ASP A 41 11.17 1.03 -4.94
C ASP A 41 11.65 0.30 -3.67
N GLU A 42 11.15 0.70 -2.49
CA GLU A 42 11.44 0.07 -1.20
C GLU A 42 10.43 -1.05 -0.86
N ILE A 43 9.32 -1.14 -1.59
CA ILE A 43 8.31 -2.17 -1.38
C ILE A 43 8.73 -3.46 -2.08
N GLN A 44 9.22 -4.42 -1.30
CA GLN A 44 9.56 -5.75 -1.79
C GLN A 44 8.46 -6.74 -1.42
N VAL A 45 7.96 -7.43 -2.44
CA VAL A 45 6.91 -8.44 -2.31
C VAL A 45 7.37 -9.71 -3.01
N ASP A 46 7.18 -10.87 -2.37
CA ASP A 46 7.52 -12.16 -2.96
C ASP A 46 6.45 -12.67 -3.95
N ASP A 47 6.72 -13.81 -4.58
CA ASP A 47 5.80 -14.46 -5.55
C ASP A 47 4.45 -14.86 -4.91
N GLU A 48 4.39 -14.94 -3.58
CA GLU A 48 3.19 -15.27 -2.81
C GLU A 48 2.41 -14.02 -2.35
N LEU A 49 2.85 -12.83 -2.79
CA LEU A 49 2.31 -11.52 -2.42
C LEU A 49 2.52 -11.12 -0.94
N ASN A 50 3.53 -11.70 -0.27
CA ASN A 50 3.92 -11.30 1.09
C ASN A 50 4.99 -10.20 1.06
N PHE A 51 4.93 -9.29 2.03
CA PHE A 51 6.02 -8.33 2.25
C PHE A 51 7.28 -9.06 2.70
N VAL A 52 8.42 -8.73 2.08
CA VAL A 52 9.72 -9.20 2.55
C VAL A 52 10.14 -8.35 3.75
N GLU A 53 10.14 -8.94 4.95
CA GLU A 53 10.59 -8.26 6.15
C GLU A 53 12.12 -8.20 6.21
N GLU A 54 12.70 -7.00 6.37
CA GLU A 54 14.08 -6.88 6.79
C GLU A 54 14.18 -7.05 8.31
N PRO A 55 15.03 -7.97 8.81
CA PRO A 55 15.24 -8.11 10.24
C PRO A 55 15.91 -6.86 10.78
N LEU A 56 15.16 -6.04 11.52
CA LEU A 56 15.73 -4.96 12.32
C LEU A 56 16.37 -5.57 13.56
N GLU A 57 17.68 -5.35 13.74
CA GLU A 57 18.33 -5.69 15.00
C GLU A 57 17.66 -4.91 16.13
N ILE A 58 17.05 -5.65 17.06
CA ILE A 58 16.62 -5.09 18.33
C ILE A 58 17.90 -4.83 19.12
N LEU A 59 18.36 -3.57 19.15
CA LEU A 59 19.47 -3.18 20.00
C LEU A 59 19.04 -3.29 21.48
N GLU A 60 19.73 -4.12 22.26
CA GLU A 60 19.57 -4.25 23.72
C GLU A 60 20.13 -3.04 24.50
#